data_AF-T1PPE2-F1
#
_entry.id   AF-T1PPE2-F1
#
_cell.length_a   1.000
_cell.length_b   1.000
_cell.length_c   1.000
_cell.angle_alpha   90.00
_cell.angle_beta   90.00
_cell.angle_gamma   90.00
#
_symmetry.space_group_name_H-M   'P 1'
#
loop_
_entity.id
_entity.type
_entity.pdbx_description
1 polymer ?
#
loop_
_entity_poly.entity_id
_entity_poly.type
_entity_poly.pdbx_seq_one_letter_code
_entity_poly.pdbx_strand_id
1 'polypeptide(L)'
;DHPFFDSAERDVEDPSYLCILILLFNAAASLVPIISLFPDVTLKHYAYLRDAMPSLVPPLPIEGASTKKPIDDLGSSNNSREYLETVLAHINDIFTIPTQERRVPLLKTAQDNLKRLGEIDPEMLGTANFLETFLAAQIQIEQLQSCTTSQHSRAPLKESLAQLVRNCLKLQHIFSGLTYGDMLLVKQICLRASALHLVLVVRDRSQSALGPCQMLLQTASDISNFLDEKQEFQPDALTTDLLNQLASIVDPKPGKVFREILPLVQKPSIVRMPPPNVSIKMCEANILEPCPQMSQDNVIKVTAGLIAALPFVAEIDNLQESQKNDMRIKIKYPDQHLHTVVPKLSDFKKIMTEQGAHETNVKLRTTILLSHSVWTEASSVEIMLCLSVRPGTDLELCKPAKILFAPKPVRRGI
;
A
#
# COMPACT_ATOMS: atom_id res chain seq x y z
N ASP A 1 35.98 -24.82 -21.56
CA ASP A 1 37.43 -24.63 -21.80
C ASP A 1 37.96 -25.60 -22.83
N HIS A 2 39.08 -25.24 -23.46
CA HIS A 2 39.82 -26.15 -24.32
C HIS A 2 40.64 -27.10 -23.44
N PRO A 3 40.69 -28.42 -23.70
CA PRO A 3 41.37 -29.41 -22.83
C PRO A 3 42.89 -29.22 -22.67
N PHE A 4 43.47 -28.23 -23.35
CA PHE A 4 44.90 -27.92 -23.35
C PHE A 4 45.23 -26.42 -23.24
N PHE A 5 44.22 -25.54 -23.19
CA PHE A 5 44.43 -24.09 -23.09
C PHE A 5 43.44 -23.48 -22.10
N ASP A 6 43.94 -22.76 -21.11
CA ASP A 6 43.12 -21.94 -20.22
C ASP A 6 42.55 -20.77 -21.03
N SER A 7 41.24 -20.79 -21.26
CA SER A 7 40.51 -19.63 -21.79
C SER A 7 40.50 -18.52 -20.75
N ALA A 8 40.41 -17.26 -21.20
CA ALA A 8 40.13 -16.16 -20.28
C ALA A 8 38.82 -16.42 -19.50
N GLU A 9 38.88 -16.25 -18.19
CA GLU A 9 37.73 -16.36 -17.28
C GLU A 9 36.64 -15.37 -17.73
N ARG A 10 35.41 -15.88 -17.89
CA ARG A 10 34.26 -15.07 -18.28
C ARG A 10 33.67 -14.39 -17.05
N ASP A 11 33.27 -13.15 -17.24
CA ASP A 11 32.63 -12.35 -16.20
C ASP A 11 31.28 -12.94 -15.79
N VAL A 12 31.07 -13.15 -14.50
CA VAL A 12 29.84 -13.69 -13.92
C VAL A 12 28.68 -12.69 -14.04
N GLU A 13 29.00 -11.40 -14.23
CA GLU A 13 28.00 -10.35 -14.47
C GLU A 13 27.46 -10.34 -15.92
N ASP A 14 28.07 -11.10 -16.86
CA ASP A 14 27.51 -11.25 -18.21
C ASP A 14 26.22 -12.09 -18.17
N PRO A 15 25.05 -11.52 -18.53
CA PRO A 15 23.78 -12.23 -18.49
C PRO A 15 23.78 -13.52 -19.32
N SER A 16 24.50 -13.53 -20.45
CA SER A 16 24.54 -14.67 -21.35
C SER A 16 25.29 -15.85 -20.71
N TYR A 17 26.45 -15.58 -20.11
CA TYR A 17 27.24 -16.57 -19.39
C TYR A 17 26.53 -17.08 -18.13
N LEU A 18 25.92 -16.17 -17.36
CA LEU A 18 25.14 -16.50 -16.16
C LEU A 18 23.97 -17.45 -16.46
N CYS A 19 23.23 -17.23 -17.55
CA CYS A 19 22.18 -18.16 -18.00
C CYS A 19 22.71 -19.56 -18.30
N ILE A 20 23.89 -19.67 -18.93
CA ILE A 20 24.53 -20.96 -19.24
C ILE A 20 24.91 -21.68 -17.95
N LEU A 21 25.50 -20.98 -16.98
CA LEU A 21 25.87 -21.54 -15.69
C LEU A 21 24.66 -22.06 -14.92
N ILE A 22 23.59 -21.26 -14.82
CA ILE A 22 22.33 -21.67 -14.18
C ILE A 22 21.78 -22.94 -14.84
N LEU A 23 21.74 -22.99 -16.18
CA LEU A 23 21.28 -24.17 -16.91
C LEU A 23 22.12 -25.41 -16.60
N LEU A 24 23.45 -25.28 -16.60
CA LEU A 24 24.38 -26.37 -16.31
C LEU A 24 24.22 -26.89 -14.88
N PHE A 25 24.05 -26.02 -13.88
CA PHE A 25 23.84 -26.44 -12.50
C PHE A 25 22.48 -27.12 -12.30
N ASN A 26 21.43 -26.63 -12.95
CA ASN A 26 20.12 -27.31 -12.95
C ASN A 26 20.20 -28.70 -13.59
N ALA A 27 20.92 -28.84 -14.70
CA ALA A 27 21.16 -30.14 -15.32
C ALA A 27 21.99 -31.07 -14.43
N ALA A 28 23.01 -30.55 -13.74
CA ALA A 28 23.86 -31.30 -12.83
C ALA A 28 23.11 -31.83 -11.60
N ALA A 29 22.01 -31.21 -11.18
CA ALA A 29 21.17 -31.72 -10.11
C ALA A 29 20.48 -33.05 -10.50
N SER A 30 20.14 -33.21 -11.78
CA SER A 30 19.55 -34.44 -12.32
C SER A 30 20.59 -35.43 -12.84
N LEU A 31 21.78 -34.95 -13.22
CA LEU A 31 22.89 -35.75 -13.75
C LEU A 31 24.19 -35.41 -13.01
N VAL A 32 24.28 -35.85 -11.76
CA VAL A 32 25.42 -35.61 -10.87
C VAL A 32 26.80 -35.91 -11.49
N PRO A 33 27.01 -36.96 -12.32
CA PRO A 33 28.32 -37.22 -12.92
C PRO A 33 28.89 -36.09 -13.78
N ILE A 34 28.06 -35.20 -14.33
CA ILE A 34 28.51 -34.08 -15.17
C ILE A 34 29.38 -33.07 -14.40
N ILE A 35 29.25 -33.03 -13.07
CA ILE A 35 30.04 -32.14 -12.20
C ILE A 35 31.55 -32.39 -12.38
N SER A 36 31.95 -33.64 -12.62
CA SER A 36 33.36 -34.00 -12.86
C SER A 36 33.94 -33.43 -14.16
N LEU A 37 33.07 -32.98 -15.07
CA LEU A 37 33.45 -32.36 -16.35
C LEU A 37 33.50 -30.82 -16.25
N PHE A 38 33.09 -30.25 -15.11
CA PHE A 38 33.11 -28.81 -14.94
C PHE A 38 34.53 -28.30 -14.72
N PRO A 39 34.92 -27.21 -15.41
CA PRO A 39 36.17 -26.50 -15.12
C PRO A 39 36.19 -25.98 -13.68
N ASP A 40 37.37 -25.87 -13.08
CA ASP A 40 37.54 -25.34 -11.70
C ASP A 40 36.92 -23.95 -11.53
N VAL A 41 37.01 -23.11 -12.55
CA VAL A 41 36.39 -21.77 -12.59
C VAL A 41 34.86 -21.87 -12.47
N THR A 42 34.24 -22.85 -13.13
CA THR A 42 32.79 -23.08 -13.05
C THR A 42 32.38 -23.51 -11.64
N LEU A 43 33.18 -24.34 -10.98
CA LEU A 43 32.95 -24.76 -9.59
C LEU A 43 33.10 -23.60 -8.60
N LYS A 44 34.01 -22.64 -8.85
CA LYS A 44 34.12 -21.41 -8.06
C LYS A 44 32.88 -20.52 -8.23
N HIS A 45 32.40 -20.35 -9.47
CA HIS A 45 31.20 -19.58 -9.76
C HIS A 45 29.95 -20.21 -9.12
N TYR A 46 29.90 -21.54 -9.00
CA TYR A 46 28.79 -22.22 -8.33
C TYR A 46 28.57 -21.71 -6.90
N ALA A 47 29.62 -21.59 -6.08
CA ALA A 47 29.47 -21.14 -4.69
C ALA A 47 28.87 -19.73 -4.62
N TYR A 48 29.40 -18.80 -5.43
CA TYR A 48 28.88 -17.44 -5.52
C TYR A 48 27.42 -17.41 -6.01
N LEU A 49 27.11 -18.11 -7.11
CA LEU A 49 25.76 -18.12 -7.68
C LEU A 49 24.75 -18.85 -6.80
N ARG A 50 25.18 -19.86 -6.04
CA ARG A 50 24.35 -20.57 -5.07
C ARG A 50 23.97 -19.68 -3.89
N ASP A 51 24.88 -18.82 -3.45
CA ASP A 51 24.63 -17.85 -2.39
C ASP A 51 23.79 -16.66 -2.91
N ALA A 52 24.07 -16.18 -4.13
CA ALA A 52 23.39 -15.02 -4.72
C ALA A 52 21.98 -15.34 -5.26
N MET A 53 21.75 -16.54 -5.82
CA MET A 53 20.51 -16.95 -6.48
C MET A 53 20.08 -18.37 -6.08
N PRO A 54 19.79 -18.61 -4.78
CA PRO A 54 19.48 -19.93 -4.24
C PRO A 54 18.23 -20.59 -4.84
N SER A 55 17.28 -19.78 -5.34
CA SER A 55 16.06 -20.24 -5.99
C SER A 55 16.27 -20.73 -7.43
N LEU A 56 17.32 -20.26 -8.10
CA LEU A 56 17.63 -20.63 -9.49
C LEU A 56 18.77 -21.66 -9.57
N VAL A 57 19.63 -21.73 -8.56
CA VAL A 57 20.79 -22.63 -8.54
C VAL A 57 20.60 -23.71 -7.47
N PRO A 58 20.40 -24.99 -7.85
CA PRO A 58 20.11 -26.05 -6.90
C PRO A 58 21.34 -26.45 -6.08
N PRO A 59 21.14 -27.11 -4.92
CA PRO A 59 22.24 -27.70 -4.15
C PRO A 59 22.85 -28.88 -4.91
N LEU A 60 24.16 -28.81 -5.17
CA LEU A 60 24.96 -29.86 -5.81
C LEU A 60 26.00 -30.43 -4.83
N PRO A 61 26.35 -31.72 -4.95
CA PRO A 61 27.37 -32.38 -4.12
C PRO A 61 28.79 -32.03 -4.59
N ILE A 62 29.17 -30.74 -4.48
CA ILE A 62 30.49 -30.22 -4.84
C ILE A 62 31.32 -30.04 -3.55
N GLU A 63 32.51 -30.65 -3.47
CA GLU A 63 33.40 -30.52 -2.31
C GLU A 63 33.83 -29.06 -2.09
N GLY A 64 33.72 -28.57 -0.85
CA GLY A 64 34.08 -27.20 -0.48
C GLY A 64 33.03 -26.13 -0.78
N ALA A 65 31.97 -26.44 -1.54
CA ALA A 65 30.81 -25.57 -1.65
C ALA A 65 30.00 -25.64 -0.34
N SER A 66 29.61 -24.48 0.20
CA SER A 66 28.88 -24.43 1.47
C SER A 66 27.55 -25.16 1.35
N THR A 67 27.50 -26.43 1.79
CA THR A 67 26.25 -27.17 2.02
C THR A 67 25.61 -26.70 3.33
N LYS A 68 25.69 -25.39 3.65
CA LYS A 68 24.81 -24.83 4.65
C LYS A 68 23.42 -25.07 4.09
N LYS A 69 22.71 -26.02 4.71
CA LYS A 69 21.26 -26.07 4.60
C LYS A 69 20.78 -24.62 4.76
N PRO A 70 19.90 -24.11 3.89
CA PRO A 70 19.30 -22.81 4.16
C PRO A 70 18.87 -22.83 5.62
N ILE A 71 19.35 -21.86 6.40
CA ILE A 71 18.87 -21.65 7.77
C ILE A 71 17.36 -21.68 7.65
N ASP A 72 16.71 -22.65 8.30
CA ASP A 72 15.30 -22.99 8.10
C ASP A 72 14.44 -21.74 7.82
N ASP A 73 14.02 -21.55 6.56
CA ASP A 73 13.02 -20.54 6.19
C ASP A 73 11.69 -20.78 6.94
N LEU A 74 11.48 -22.00 7.44
CA LEU A 74 10.37 -22.34 8.34
C LEU A 74 10.47 -21.71 9.74
N GLY A 75 11.64 -21.22 10.16
CA GLY A 75 11.83 -20.57 11.47
C GLY A 75 11.52 -19.07 11.45
N SER A 76 11.73 -18.41 10.31
CA SER A 76 11.54 -16.96 10.20
C SER A 76 10.07 -16.55 10.29
N SER A 77 9.17 -17.24 9.59
CA SER A 77 7.73 -16.91 9.58
C SER A 77 7.05 -17.12 10.93
N ASN A 78 7.42 -18.18 11.67
CA ASN A 78 6.95 -18.40 13.04
C ASN A 78 7.45 -17.30 13.98
N ASN A 79 8.72 -16.89 13.87
CA ASN A 79 9.28 -15.81 14.69
C ASN A 79 8.59 -14.46 14.41
N SER A 80 8.31 -14.14 13.14
CA SER A 80 7.58 -12.92 12.74
C SER A 80 6.16 -12.91 13.30
N ARG A 81 5.48 -14.06 13.31
CA ARG A 81 4.12 -14.20 13.86
C ARG A 81 4.11 -14.02 15.38
N GLU A 82 5.01 -14.67 16.09
CA GLU A 82 5.15 -14.52 17.55
C GLU A 82 5.51 -13.08 17.93
N TYR A 83 6.36 -12.43 17.13
CA TYR A 83 6.67 -11.01 17.30
C TYR A 83 5.43 -10.13 17.10
N LEU A 84 4.64 -10.37 16.06
CA LEU A 84 3.38 -9.67 15.82
C LEU A 84 2.41 -9.83 17.00
N GLU A 85 2.26 -11.05 17.51
CA GLU A 85 1.44 -11.36 18.69
C GLU A 85 1.90 -10.55 19.92
N THR A 86 3.20 -10.48 20.14
CA THR A 86 3.82 -9.69 21.21
C THR A 86 3.54 -8.19 21.04
N VAL A 87 3.70 -7.66 19.82
CA VAL A 87 3.40 -6.26 19.52
C VAL A 87 1.92 -5.93 19.74
N LEU A 88 1.01 -6.80 19.33
CA LEU A 88 -0.43 -6.63 19.55
C LEU A 88 -0.81 -6.68 21.04
N ALA A 89 -0.20 -7.58 21.82
CA ALA A 89 -0.38 -7.61 23.27
C ALA A 89 0.05 -6.28 23.91
N HIS A 90 1.25 -5.78 23.55
CA HIS A 90 1.72 -4.49 24.02
C HIS A 90 0.81 -3.33 23.59
N ILE A 91 0.27 -3.34 22.37
CA ILE A 91 -0.69 -2.32 21.90
C ILE A 91 -1.96 -2.33 22.77
N ASN A 92 -2.49 -3.51 23.10
CA ASN A 92 -3.64 -3.63 24.00
C ASN A 92 -3.32 -3.04 25.39
N ASP A 93 -2.15 -3.32 25.95
CA ASP A 93 -1.70 -2.74 27.22
C ASP A 93 -1.59 -1.22 27.14
N ILE A 94 -1.03 -0.69 26.04
CA ILE A 94 -0.93 0.75 25.77
C ILE A 94 -2.32 1.40 25.76
N PHE A 95 -3.34 0.74 25.20
CA PHE A 95 -4.71 1.27 25.19
C PHE A 95 -5.38 1.32 26.57
N THR A 96 -4.89 0.57 27.56
CA THR A 96 -5.36 0.68 28.95
C THR A 96 -4.84 1.92 29.67
N ILE A 97 -3.79 2.56 29.15
CA ILE A 97 -3.21 3.77 29.74
C ILE A 97 -4.19 4.94 29.56
N PRO A 98 -4.67 5.56 30.65
CA PRO A 98 -5.68 6.62 30.58
C PRO A 98 -5.12 7.94 30.03
N THR A 99 -3.82 8.19 30.21
CA THR A 99 -3.18 9.45 29.86
C THR A 99 -2.71 9.44 28.40
N GLN A 100 -3.38 10.24 27.56
CA GLN A 100 -3.08 10.39 26.14
C GLN A 100 -1.61 10.79 25.86
N GLU A 101 -1.05 11.72 26.64
CA GLU A 101 0.33 12.20 26.46
C GLU A 101 1.38 11.09 26.55
N ARG A 102 1.09 10.06 27.36
CA ARG A 102 1.95 8.87 27.49
C ARG A 102 1.63 7.82 26.44
N ARG A 103 0.37 7.72 26.02
CA ARG A 103 -0.10 6.72 25.05
C ARG A 103 0.41 7.00 23.63
N VAL A 104 0.30 8.25 23.17
CA VAL A 104 0.65 8.63 21.79
C VAL A 104 2.10 8.29 21.40
N PRO A 105 3.13 8.59 22.22
CA PRO A 105 4.51 8.20 21.90
C PRO A 105 4.70 6.69 21.81
N LEU A 106 4.06 5.91 22.69
CA LEU A 106 4.15 4.44 22.68
C LEU A 106 3.48 3.84 21.45
N LEU A 107 2.32 4.37 21.04
CA LEU A 107 1.65 3.97 19.81
C LEU A 107 2.50 4.29 18.57
N LYS A 108 3.23 5.41 18.55
CA LYS A 108 4.19 5.72 17.47
C LYS A 108 5.33 4.72 17.42
N THR A 109 5.90 4.33 18.57
CA THR A 109 6.92 3.27 18.60
C THR A 109 6.38 1.95 18.09
N ALA A 110 5.15 1.58 18.45
CA ALA A 110 4.50 0.38 17.92
C ALA A 110 4.27 0.46 16.40
N GLN A 111 3.88 1.63 15.89
CA GLN A 111 3.74 1.91 14.46
C GLN A 111 5.06 1.71 13.71
N ASP A 112 6.18 2.24 14.22
CA ASP A 112 7.51 2.06 13.63
C ASP A 112 7.94 0.59 13.63
N ASN A 113 7.64 -0.16 14.70
CA ASN A 113 7.93 -1.59 14.79
C ASN A 113 7.13 -2.39 13.75
N LEU A 114 5.84 -2.09 13.56
CA LEU A 114 5.00 -2.73 12.55
C LEU A 114 5.51 -2.42 11.14
N LYS A 115 5.89 -1.17 10.87
CA LYS A 115 6.46 -0.81 9.57
C LYS A 115 7.72 -1.62 9.26
N ARG A 116 8.63 -1.74 10.22
CA ARG A 116 9.84 -2.57 10.09
C ARG A 116 9.53 -4.04 9.88
N LEU A 117 8.52 -4.58 10.57
CA LEU A 117 8.08 -5.96 10.38
C LEU A 117 7.66 -6.21 8.93
N GLY A 118 6.88 -5.30 8.33
CA GLY A 118 6.48 -5.42 6.92
C GLY A 118 7.64 -5.26 5.93
N GLU A 119 8.68 -4.49 6.27
CA GLU A 119 9.90 -4.37 5.45
C GLU A 119 10.79 -5.63 5.51
N ILE A 120 10.76 -6.35 6.64
CA ILE A 120 11.59 -7.56 6.87
C ILE A 120 10.90 -8.82 6.33
N ASP A 121 9.60 -8.96 6.56
CA ASP A 121 8.83 -10.15 6.20
C ASP A 121 7.70 -9.82 5.22
N PRO A 122 7.85 -10.16 3.92
CA PRO A 122 6.83 -9.92 2.90
C PRO A 122 5.50 -10.62 3.18
N GLU A 123 5.48 -11.73 3.92
CA GLU A 123 4.21 -12.42 4.25
C GLU A 123 3.36 -11.59 5.22
N MET A 124 4.03 -10.87 6.13
CA MET A 124 3.40 -10.00 7.14
C MET A 124 3.11 -8.60 6.63
N LEU A 125 3.58 -8.22 5.43
CA LEU A 125 3.46 -6.87 4.88
C LEU A 125 2.02 -6.33 4.94
N GLY A 126 1.03 -7.12 4.53
CA GLY A 126 -0.37 -6.68 4.51
C GLY A 126 -0.92 -6.40 5.92
N THR A 127 -0.71 -7.32 6.86
CA THR A 127 -1.13 -7.18 8.26
C THR A 127 -0.40 -6.04 8.95
N ALA A 128 0.92 -5.93 8.77
CA ALA A 128 1.75 -4.87 9.32
C ALA A 128 1.27 -3.48 8.86
N ASN A 129 1.06 -3.29 7.55
CA ASN A 129 0.56 -2.02 7.01
C ASN A 129 -0.88 -1.72 7.44
N PHE A 130 -1.74 -2.73 7.57
CA PHE A 130 -3.10 -2.54 8.08
C PHE A 130 -3.08 -1.99 9.50
N LEU A 131 -2.31 -2.62 10.39
CA LEU A 131 -2.18 -2.20 11.79
C LEU A 131 -1.48 -0.84 11.90
N GLU A 132 -0.43 -0.61 11.12
CA GLU A 132 0.26 0.68 11.02
C GLU A 132 -0.72 1.81 10.65
N THR A 133 -1.51 1.61 9.59
CA THR A 133 -2.48 2.61 9.12
C THR A 133 -3.60 2.81 10.13
N PHE A 134 -4.02 1.74 10.81
CA PHE A 134 -4.98 1.82 11.91
C PHE A 134 -4.45 2.66 13.08
N LEU A 135 -3.23 2.40 13.53
CA LEU A 135 -2.58 3.18 14.58
C LEU A 135 -2.37 4.64 14.16
N ALA A 136 -2.01 4.89 12.90
CA ALA A 136 -1.89 6.24 12.35
C ALA A 136 -3.20 7.03 12.52
N ALA A 137 -4.33 6.43 12.14
CA ALA A 137 -5.66 7.02 12.31
C ALA A 137 -6.02 7.22 13.79
N GLN A 138 -5.73 6.24 14.65
CA GLN A 138 -6.04 6.31 16.08
C GLN A 138 -5.23 7.41 16.78
N ILE A 139 -3.93 7.52 16.48
CA ILE A 139 -3.06 8.59 16.98
C ILE A 139 -3.59 9.97 16.56
N GLN A 140 -4.05 10.10 15.31
CA GLN A 140 -4.61 11.35 14.81
C GLN A 140 -5.93 11.71 15.49
N ILE A 141 -6.81 10.72 15.73
CA ILE A 141 -8.03 10.93 16.51
C ILE A 141 -7.69 11.48 17.89
N GLU A 142 -6.75 10.88 18.61
CA GLU A 142 -6.35 11.33 19.94
C GLU A 142 -5.82 12.77 19.90
N GLN A 143 -4.90 13.07 18.97
CA GLN A 143 -4.35 14.42 18.81
C GLN A 143 -5.45 15.46 18.53
N LEU A 144 -6.40 15.14 17.65
CA LEU A 144 -7.50 16.02 17.28
C LEU A 144 -8.59 16.12 18.36
N GLN A 145 -8.79 15.10 19.18
CA GLN A 145 -9.71 15.13 20.32
C GLN A 145 -9.35 16.23 21.32
N SER A 146 -8.05 16.50 21.53
CA SER A 146 -7.61 17.62 22.38
C SER A 146 -8.10 19.00 21.89
N CYS A 147 -8.37 19.14 20.59
CA CYS A 147 -8.90 20.37 19.99
C CYS A 147 -10.41 20.52 20.22
N THR A 148 -11.09 19.47 20.68
CA THR A 148 -12.52 19.50 21.02
C THR A 148 -12.79 20.08 22.41
N THR A 149 -11.77 20.39 23.21
CA THR A 149 -11.94 21.03 24.52
C THR A 149 -11.43 22.47 24.51
N SER A 150 -10.33 22.73 23.80
CA SER A 150 -9.73 24.06 23.68
C SER A 150 -10.49 24.97 22.68
N GLN A 151 -10.65 26.25 23.03
CA GLN A 151 -11.20 27.27 22.13
C GLN A 151 -10.16 27.90 21.19
N HIS A 152 -8.85 27.58 21.36
CA HIS A 152 -7.74 28.33 20.74
C HIS A 152 -6.70 27.45 20.03
N SER A 153 -7.04 26.23 19.62
CA SER A 153 -6.07 25.38 18.91
C SER A 153 -5.78 25.92 17.50
N ARG A 154 -4.55 26.38 17.28
CA ARG A 154 -3.99 26.88 16.00
C ARG A 154 -3.28 25.79 15.17
N ALA A 155 -3.50 24.50 15.48
CA ALA A 155 -2.92 23.42 14.69
C ALA A 155 -3.50 23.41 13.27
N PRO A 156 -2.82 22.83 12.26
CA PRO A 156 -3.37 22.68 10.90
C PRO A 156 -4.49 21.63 10.86
N LEU A 157 -5.62 21.93 11.51
CA LEU A 157 -6.78 21.04 11.70
C LEU A 157 -7.27 20.48 10.37
N LYS A 158 -7.28 21.29 9.31
CA LYS A 158 -7.72 20.88 7.97
C LYS A 158 -6.85 19.78 7.36
N GLU A 159 -5.53 19.92 7.44
CA GLU A 159 -4.58 18.94 6.89
C GLU A 159 -4.62 17.64 7.70
N SER A 160 -4.65 17.76 9.03
CA SER A 160 -4.77 16.60 9.92
C SER A 160 -6.09 15.85 9.74
N LEU A 161 -7.21 16.56 9.54
CA LEU A 161 -8.50 15.95 9.21
C LEU A 161 -8.48 15.28 7.84
N ALA A 162 -7.90 15.94 6.82
CA ALA A 162 -7.76 15.34 5.50
C ALA A 162 -6.94 14.05 5.55
N GLN A 163 -5.85 14.03 6.31
CA GLN A 163 -5.03 12.83 6.49
C GLN A 163 -5.77 11.74 7.27
N LEU A 164 -6.54 12.08 8.31
CA LEU A 164 -7.36 11.11 9.04
C LEU A 164 -8.41 10.46 8.13
N VAL A 165 -9.13 11.27 7.34
CA VAL A 165 -10.09 10.77 6.35
C VAL A 165 -9.39 9.87 5.32
N ARG A 166 -8.19 10.25 4.84
CA ARG A 166 -7.39 9.43 3.93
C ARG A 166 -7.01 8.08 4.54
N ASN A 167 -6.61 8.04 5.81
CA ASN A 167 -6.28 6.80 6.51
C ASN A 167 -7.52 5.90 6.68
N CYS A 168 -8.68 6.47 7.04
CA CYS A 168 -9.95 5.72 7.09
C CYS A 168 -10.32 5.12 5.73
N LEU A 169 -10.16 5.88 4.64
CA LEU A 169 -10.42 5.38 3.29
C LEU A 169 -9.43 4.27 2.90
N LYS A 170 -8.15 4.38 3.26
CA LYS A 170 -7.18 3.29 3.07
C LYS A 170 -7.63 2.01 3.78
N LEU A 171 -8.02 2.11 5.05
CA LEU A 171 -8.50 0.96 5.82
C LEU A 171 -9.73 0.29 5.20
N GLN A 172 -10.62 1.07 4.57
CA GLN A 172 -11.83 0.56 3.93
C GLN A 172 -11.57 -0.09 2.56
N HIS A 173 -10.59 0.39 1.80
CA HIS A 173 -10.49 0.10 0.37
C HIS A 173 -9.17 -0.51 -0.09
N ILE A 174 -8.11 -0.51 0.72
CA ILE A 174 -6.80 -1.01 0.27
C ILE A 174 -6.53 -2.43 0.75
N PHE A 175 -7.16 -2.84 1.86
CA PHE A 175 -6.88 -4.14 2.48
C PHE A 175 -7.94 -5.19 2.12
N SER A 176 -7.51 -6.43 1.96
CA SER A 176 -8.34 -7.62 1.73
C SER A 176 -7.99 -8.71 2.74
N GLY A 177 -8.82 -9.77 2.85
CA GLY A 177 -8.59 -10.84 3.83
C GLY A 177 -8.90 -10.43 5.27
N LEU A 178 -9.68 -9.35 5.45
CA LEU A 178 -10.13 -8.89 6.76
C LEU A 178 -11.14 -9.88 7.34
N THR A 179 -10.94 -10.27 8.60
CA THR A 179 -11.97 -10.98 9.36
C THR A 179 -13.11 -10.03 9.70
N TYR A 180 -14.23 -10.58 10.18
CA TYR A 180 -15.33 -9.76 10.68
C TYR A 180 -14.89 -8.82 11.83
N GLY A 181 -13.99 -9.29 12.70
CA GLY A 181 -13.42 -8.47 13.77
C GLY A 181 -12.58 -7.30 13.24
N ASP A 182 -11.78 -7.54 12.21
CA ASP A 182 -10.99 -6.48 11.55
C ASP A 182 -11.92 -5.46 10.87
N MET A 183 -12.95 -5.93 10.17
CA MET A 183 -13.95 -5.06 9.54
C MET A 183 -14.71 -4.22 10.56
N LEU A 184 -15.07 -4.79 11.71
CA LEU A 184 -15.68 -4.04 12.81
C LEU A 184 -14.72 -2.98 13.33
N LEU A 185 -13.44 -3.30 13.52
CA LEU A 185 -12.42 -2.35 13.93
C LEU A 185 -12.32 -1.15 12.96
N VAL A 186 -12.31 -1.41 11.65
CA VAL A 186 -12.34 -0.38 10.60
C VAL A 186 -13.61 0.48 10.69
N LYS A 187 -14.78 -0.14 10.83
CA LYS A 187 -16.06 0.60 10.93
C LYS A 187 -16.10 1.50 12.16
N GLN A 188 -15.63 1.02 13.31
CA GLN A 188 -15.58 1.80 14.56
C GLN A 188 -14.66 3.01 14.45
N ILE A 189 -13.44 2.85 13.91
CA ILE A 189 -12.53 3.99 13.75
C ILE A 189 -13.07 5.00 12.73
N CYS A 190 -13.76 4.56 11.68
CA CYS A 190 -14.39 5.44 10.71
C CYS A 190 -15.58 6.21 11.31
N LEU A 191 -16.38 5.59 12.18
CA LEU A 191 -17.45 6.25 12.91
C LEU A 191 -16.89 7.35 13.82
N ARG A 192 -15.84 7.03 14.59
CA ARG A 192 -15.15 7.98 15.48
C ARG A 192 -14.54 9.15 14.71
N ALA A 193 -13.84 8.88 13.61
CA ALA A 193 -13.26 9.90 12.75
C ALA A 193 -14.34 10.81 12.18
N SER A 194 -15.48 10.26 11.73
CA SER A 194 -16.60 11.03 11.20
C SER A 194 -17.26 11.91 12.26
N ALA A 195 -17.43 11.38 13.48
CA ALA A 195 -17.98 12.13 14.61
C ALA A 195 -17.06 13.30 15.01
N LEU A 196 -15.76 13.04 15.10
CA LEU A 196 -14.74 14.05 15.40
C LEU A 196 -14.67 15.12 14.30
N HIS A 197 -14.74 14.72 13.03
CA HIS A 197 -14.76 15.64 11.89
C HIS A 197 -15.95 16.60 11.96
N LEU A 198 -17.17 16.09 12.22
CA LEU A 198 -18.34 16.94 12.41
C LEU A 198 -18.15 17.93 13.57
N VAL A 199 -17.66 17.44 14.72
CA VAL A 199 -17.44 18.27 15.92
C VAL A 199 -16.49 19.42 15.64
N LEU A 200 -15.38 19.14 14.96
CA LEU A 200 -14.38 20.17 14.65
C LEU A 200 -14.87 21.16 13.59
N VAL A 201 -15.56 20.72 12.54
CA VAL A 201 -16.12 21.62 11.50
C VAL A 201 -17.19 22.55 12.08
N VAL A 202 -18.10 22.04 12.92
CA VAL A 202 -19.14 22.87 13.56
C VAL A 202 -18.53 23.90 14.51
N ARG A 203 -17.45 23.54 15.22
CA ARG A 203 -16.74 24.46 16.13
C ARG A 203 -15.97 25.54 15.40
N ASP A 204 -15.26 25.18 14.34
CA ASP A 204 -14.45 26.11 13.55
C ASP A 204 -15.32 27.08 12.74
N ARG A 205 -16.57 26.69 12.42
CA ARG A 205 -17.53 27.47 11.60
C ARG A 205 -16.98 27.89 10.23
N SER A 206 -15.89 27.26 9.78
CA SER A 206 -15.18 27.63 8.55
C SER A 206 -15.85 27.11 7.30
N GLN A 207 -16.64 26.03 7.42
CA GLN A 207 -17.26 25.34 6.30
C GLN A 207 -18.65 24.80 6.67
N SER A 208 -19.42 24.41 5.64
CA SER A 208 -20.71 23.76 5.83
C SER A 208 -20.56 22.43 6.56
N ALA A 209 -21.29 22.27 7.66
CA ALA A 209 -21.33 21.03 8.43
C ALA A 209 -22.30 19.97 7.85
N LEU A 210 -23.03 20.30 6.77
CA LEU A 210 -24.01 19.39 6.18
C LEU A 210 -23.36 18.10 5.65
N GLY A 211 -22.28 18.23 4.87
CA GLY A 211 -21.53 17.09 4.34
C GLY A 211 -20.98 16.18 5.45
N PRO A 212 -20.19 16.70 6.42
CA PRO A 212 -19.72 15.92 7.56
C PRO A 212 -20.85 15.25 8.37
N CYS A 213 -21.99 15.92 8.53
CA CYS A 213 -23.15 15.36 9.22
C CYS A 213 -23.77 14.18 8.45
N GLN A 214 -23.97 14.33 7.13
CA GLN A 214 -24.48 13.25 6.28
C GLN A 214 -23.52 12.06 6.27
N MET A 215 -22.21 12.32 6.20
CA MET A 215 -21.19 11.27 6.25
C MET A 215 -21.23 10.49 7.57
N LEU A 216 -21.39 11.17 8.71
CA LEU A 216 -21.53 10.52 10.02
C LEU A 216 -22.78 9.63 10.07
N LEU A 217 -23.93 10.16 9.64
CA LEU A 217 -25.19 9.41 9.66
C LEU A 217 -25.14 8.18 8.73
N GLN A 218 -24.55 8.33 7.54
CA GLN A 218 -24.35 7.20 6.64
C GLN A 218 -23.44 6.15 7.27
N THR A 219 -22.31 6.57 7.84
CA THR A 219 -21.36 5.65 8.51
C THR A 219 -22.03 4.93 9.68
N ALA A 220 -22.89 5.62 10.45
CA ALA A 220 -23.67 5.04 11.53
C ALA A 220 -24.69 4.00 11.02
N SER A 221 -25.39 4.29 9.93
CA SER A 221 -26.28 3.31 9.29
C SER A 221 -25.51 2.08 8.79
N ASP A 222 -24.34 2.28 8.17
CA ASP A 222 -23.53 1.22 7.59
C ASP A 222 -22.92 0.27 8.64
N ILE A 223 -22.66 0.76 9.86
CA ILE A 223 -22.19 -0.08 10.97
C ILE A 223 -23.38 -0.75 11.67
N SER A 224 -24.53 -0.10 11.83
CA SER A 224 -25.73 -0.74 12.38
C SER A 224 -26.17 -1.93 11.52
N ASN A 225 -26.29 -1.72 10.20
CA ASN A 225 -26.63 -2.79 9.26
C ASN A 225 -25.61 -3.93 9.29
N PHE A 226 -24.33 -3.60 9.45
CA PHE A 226 -23.27 -4.60 9.59
C PHE A 226 -23.44 -5.43 10.86
N LEU A 227 -23.67 -4.80 12.02
CA LEU A 227 -23.84 -5.50 13.30
C LEU A 227 -25.06 -6.42 13.32
N ASP A 228 -26.13 -6.08 12.60
CA ASP A 228 -27.32 -6.92 12.47
C ASP A 228 -27.04 -8.26 11.77
N GLU A 229 -25.99 -8.34 10.92
CA GLU A 229 -25.66 -9.56 10.18
C GLU A 229 -25.01 -10.65 11.05
N LYS A 230 -24.25 -10.29 12.11
CA LYS A 230 -23.62 -11.26 13.03
C LYS A 230 -23.57 -10.78 14.49
N GLN A 231 -24.45 -11.33 15.32
CA GLN A 231 -24.61 -10.98 16.74
C GLN A 231 -23.41 -11.32 17.64
N GLU A 232 -22.47 -12.16 17.20
CA GLU A 232 -21.32 -12.59 18.02
C GLU A 232 -20.29 -11.47 18.25
N PHE A 233 -20.23 -10.47 17.36
CA PHE A 233 -19.26 -9.39 17.44
C PHE A 233 -19.90 -8.15 18.04
N GLN A 234 -19.41 -7.76 19.21
CA GLN A 234 -19.92 -6.60 19.94
C GLN A 234 -19.05 -5.37 19.70
N PRO A 235 -19.65 -4.22 19.36
CA PRO A 235 -18.91 -2.96 19.28
C PRO A 235 -18.44 -2.52 20.67
N ASP A 236 -17.43 -1.66 20.70
CA ASP A 236 -16.98 -1.02 21.92
C ASP A 236 -17.99 0.00 22.46
N ALA A 237 -17.85 0.33 23.75
CA ALA A 237 -18.80 1.17 24.47
C ALA A 237 -19.02 2.53 23.79
N LEU A 238 -17.96 3.17 23.28
CA LEU A 238 -18.11 4.46 22.60
C LEU A 238 -18.93 4.32 21.32
N THR A 239 -18.68 3.27 20.54
CA THR A 239 -19.42 3.00 19.31
C THR A 239 -20.89 2.74 19.62
N THR A 240 -21.19 1.90 20.61
CA THR A 240 -22.56 1.62 21.08
C THR A 240 -23.28 2.90 21.51
N ASP A 241 -22.63 3.72 22.34
CA ASP A 241 -23.18 4.99 22.83
C ASP A 241 -23.47 5.95 21.67
N LEU A 242 -22.56 6.07 20.70
CA LEU A 242 -22.74 6.91 19.52
C LEU A 242 -23.91 6.44 18.65
N LEU A 243 -24.04 5.14 18.40
CA LEU A 243 -25.12 4.59 17.57
C LEU A 243 -26.48 4.80 18.23
N ASN A 244 -26.59 4.51 19.53
CA ASN A 244 -27.82 4.74 20.29
C ASN A 244 -28.20 6.22 20.30
N GLN A 245 -27.22 7.11 20.53
CA GLN A 245 -27.49 8.55 20.53
C GLN A 245 -27.95 9.03 19.15
N LEU A 246 -27.26 8.64 18.07
CA LEU A 246 -27.61 9.05 16.71
C LEU A 246 -28.99 8.52 16.27
N ALA A 247 -29.33 7.28 16.62
CA ALA A 247 -30.63 6.69 16.31
C ALA A 247 -31.80 7.39 17.02
N SER A 248 -31.56 7.98 18.20
CA SER A 248 -32.58 8.71 18.96
C SER A 248 -32.91 10.11 18.41
N ILE A 249 -32.08 10.66 17.52
CA ILE A 249 -32.22 12.04 17.04
C ILE A 249 -33.28 12.13 15.95
N VAL A 250 -34.45 12.65 16.32
CA VAL A 250 -35.48 13.08 15.36
C VAL A 250 -35.02 14.36 14.64
N ASP A 251 -35.05 14.38 13.30
CA ASP A 251 -34.58 15.47 12.42
C ASP A 251 -33.09 15.85 12.68
N PRO A 252 -32.13 15.05 12.16
CA PRO A 252 -30.71 15.14 12.51
C PRO A 252 -30.00 16.31 11.80
N LYS A 253 -30.32 17.54 12.21
CA LYS A 253 -29.61 18.74 11.77
C LYS A 253 -28.21 18.81 12.36
N PRO A 254 -27.20 19.33 11.63
CA PRO A 254 -25.80 19.32 12.07
C PRO A 254 -25.57 19.89 13.48
N GLY A 255 -26.22 21.00 13.82
CA GLY A 255 -26.10 21.62 15.15
C GLY A 255 -26.79 20.85 16.29
N LYS A 256 -27.81 20.04 15.99
CA LYS A 256 -28.44 19.13 16.98
C LYS A 256 -27.53 17.93 17.19
N VAL A 257 -27.15 17.26 16.11
CA VAL A 257 -26.22 16.12 16.13
C VAL A 257 -24.93 16.46 16.87
N PHE A 258 -24.32 17.60 16.56
CA PHE A 258 -23.15 18.11 17.27
C PHE A 258 -23.32 18.17 18.79
N ARG A 259 -24.41 18.75 19.29
CA ARG A 259 -24.64 18.93 20.74
C ARG A 259 -24.79 17.59 21.46
N GLU A 260 -25.48 16.65 20.83
CA GLU A 260 -25.75 15.33 21.41
C GLU A 260 -24.50 14.45 21.46
N ILE A 261 -23.64 14.48 20.42
CA ILE A 261 -22.45 13.61 20.36
C ILE A 261 -21.21 14.22 21.02
N LEU A 262 -21.15 15.54 21.23
CA LEU A 262 -19.97 16.22 21.76
C LEU A 262 -19.45 15.61 23.08
N PRO A 263 -20.30 15.29 24.08
CA PRO A 263 -19.83 14.67 25.32
C PRO A 263 -19.20 13.29 25.10
N LEU A 264 -19.71 12.53 24.12
CA LEU A 264 -19.20 11.20 23.77
C LEU A 264 -17.85 11.30 23.07
N VAL A 265 -17.70 12.23 22.11
CA VAL A 265 -16.47 12.43 21.34
C VAL A 265 -15.32 12.93 22.22
N GLN A 266 -15.62 13.71 23.27
CA GLN A 266 -14.64 14.20 24.24
C GLN A 266 -14.15 13.13 25.21
N LYS A 267 -14.90 12.04 25.38
CA LYS A 267 -14.53 10.95 26.29
C LYS A 267 -13.41 10.11 25.68
N PRO A 268 -12.34 9.78 26.43
CA PRO A 268 -11.32 8.86 25.95
C PRO A 268 -11.95 7.46 25.78
N SER A 269 -11.72 6.85 24.62
CA SER A 269 -12.15 5.48 24.33
C SER A 269 -11.01 4.49 24.50
N ILE A 270 -11.35 3.31 25.02
CA ILE A 270 -10.47 2.15 25.02
C ILE A 270 -10.70 1.41 23.70
N VAL A 271 -9.61 1.08 23.01
CA VAL A 271 -9.62 0.26 21.80
C VAL A 271 -9.14 -1.13 22.17
N ARG A 272 -9.80 -2.15 21.65
CA ARG A 272 -9.36 -3.55 21.77
C ARG A 272 -8.98 -4.05 20.39
N MET A 273 -7.76 -4.54 20.26
CA MET A 273 -7.30 -5.11 19.00
C MET A 273 -7.88 -6.52 18.81
N PRO A 274 -8.30 -6.88 17.58
CA PRO A 274 -8.65 -8.26 17.27
C PRO A 274 -7.42 -9.17 17.36
N PRO A 275 -7.63 -10.50 17.38
CA PRO A 275 -6.54 -11.47 17.27
C PRO A 275 -5.68 -11.23 16.02
N PRO A 276 -4.41 -11.65 16.02
CA PRO A 276 -3.52 -11.47 14.87
C PRO A 276 -4.09 -12.18 13.64
N ASN A 277 -4.24 -11.42 12.55
CA ASN A 277 -4.69 -11.94 11.27
C ASN A 277 -3.57 -11.81 10.22
N VAL A 278 -2.90 -12.91 9.92
CA VAL A 278 -1.82 -12.99 8.90
C VAL A 278 -2.35 -13.12 7.46
N SER A 279 -3.67 -13.27 7.29
CA SER A 279 -4.29 -13.39 5.97
C SER A 279 -4.59 -12.04 5.32
N ILE A 280 -4.37 -10.93 6.03
CA ILE A 280 -4.58 -9.58 5.51
C ILE A 280 -3.57 -9.33 4.40
N LYS A 281 -4.07 -8.91 3.23
CA LYS A 281 -3.26 -8.50 2.09
C LYS A 281 -3.54 -7.03 1.76
N MET A 282 -2.54 -6.37 1.20
CA MET A 282 -2.60 -4.96 0.81
C MET A 282 -2.58 -4.86 -0.72
N CYS A 283 -3.48 -4.04 -1.27
CA CYS A 283 -3.43 -3.67 -2.66
C CYS A 283 -2.32 -2.64 -2.88
N GLU A 284 -1.31 -3.04 -3.64
CA GLU A 284 -0.15 -2.20 -3.99
C GLU A 284 0.09 -2.31 -5.50
N ALA A 285 0.70 -1.29 -6.08
CA ALA A 285 1.08 -1.32 -7.48
C ALA A 285 2.55 -0.97 -7.67
N ASN A 286 3.11 -1.49 -8.76
CA ASN A 286 4.45 -1.17 -9.21
C ASN A 286 4.39 -0.81 -10.70
N ILE A 287 4.80 0.41 -11.04
CA ILE A 287 4.85 0.87 -12.44
C ILE A 287 6.17 0.36 -13.04
N LEU A 288 6.05 -0.54 -14.01
CA LEU A 288 7.19 -1.08 -14.76
C LEU A 288 7.56 -0.18 -15.93
N GLU A 289 6.55 0.29 -16.67
CA GLU A 289 6.72 1.21 -17.79
C GLU A 289 5.84 2.45 -17.60
N PRO A 290 6.37 3.67 -17.75
CA PRO A 290 7.77 4.00 -18.09
C PRO A 290 8.75 3.70 -16.94
N CYS A 291 9.90 3.08 -17.26
CA CYS A 291 10.89 2.71 -16.24
C CYS A 291 11.53 3.97 -15.62
N PRO A 292 11.78 3.97 -14.29
CA PRO A 292 12.49 5.08 -13.63
C PRO A 292 13.86 5.38 -14.24
N GLN A 293 14.61 4.36 -14.69
CA GLN A 293 15.92 4.58 -15.33
C GLN A 293 15.82 5.25 -16.71
N MET A 294 14.75 5.01 -17.47
CA MET A 294 14.54 5.66 -18.78
C MET A 294 14.21 7.16 -18.65
N SER A 295 13.75 7.58 -17.48
CA SER A 295 13.23 8.94 -17.25
C SER A 295 14.29 10.05 -17.26
N GLN A 296 15.57 9.72 -17.07
CA GLN A 296 16.64 10.72 -16.97
C GLN A 296 17.19 11.17 -18.33
N ASP A 297 17.22 10.27 -19.33
CA ASP A 297 17.86 10.56 -20.62
C ASP A 297 16.90 10.56 -21.82
N ASN A 298 15.77 9.85 -21.75
CA ASN A 298 14.83 9.75 -22.87
C ASN A 298 13.72 10.80 -22.79
N VAL A 299 13.86 11.85 -23.60
CA VAL A 299 12.83 12.88 -23.78
C VAL A 299 11.82 12.45 -24.84
N ILE A 300 10.56 12.34 -24.46
CA ILE A 300 9.44 12.12 -25.38
C ILE A 300 9.14 13.43 -26.09
N LYS A 301 9.55 13.53 -27.36
CA LYS A 301 9.36 14.72 -28.20
C LYS A 301 8.15 14.51 -29.11
N VAL A 302 7.22 15.47 -29.08
CA VAL A 302 6.04 15.47 -29.96
C VAL A 302 5.80 16.87 -30.48
N THR A 303 5.17 17.00 -31.65
CA THR A 303 4.66 18.31 -32.08
C THR A 303 3.54 18.74 -31.14
N ALA A 304 3.59 19.97 -30.66
CA ALA A 304 2.59 20.51 -29.76
C ALA A 304 1.19 20.45 -30.35
N GLY A 305 0.20 20.13 -29.51
CA GLY A 305 -1.18 19.88 -29.94
C GLY A 305 -1.41 18.50 -30.59
N LEU A 306 -0.36 17.72 -30.87
CA LEU A 306 -0.51 16.31 -31.23
C LEU A 306 -0.39 15.42 -29.99
N ILE A 307 -0.73 14.14 -30.18
CA ILE A 307 -0.74 13.13 -29.13
C ILE A 307 0.55 12.31 -29.22
N ALA A 308 1.22 12.15 -28.08
CA ALA A 308 2.23 11.12 -27.88
C ALA A 308 1.60 9.93 -27.17
N ALA A 309 1.68 8.75 -27.79
CA ALA A 309 1.29 7.49 -27.16
C ALA A 309 2.45 6.98 -26.30
N LEU A 310 2.18 6.73 -25.02
CA LEU A 310 3.14 6.21 -24.06
C LEU A 310 2.67 4.83 -23.58
N PRO A 311 3.43 3.76 -23.82
CA PRO A 311 3.19 2.47 -23.20
C PRO A 311 3.20 2.59 -21.68
N PHE A 312 2.19 2.01 -21.03
CA PHE A 312 2.09 1.96 -19.59
C PHE A 312 1.85 0.53 -19.15
N VAL A 313 2.77 0.04 -18.33
CA VAL A 313 2.73 -1.31 -17.77
C VAL A 313 2.90 -1.21 -16.27
N ALA A 314 1.92 -1.72 -15.53
CA ALA A 314 1.98 -1.81 -14.08
C ALA A 314 1.59 -3.21 -13.62
N GLU A 315 2.25 -3.67 -12.57
CA GLU A 315 1.85 -4.86 -11.81
C GLU A 315 1.12 -4.41 -10.57
N ILE A 316 -0.01 -5.05 -10.27
CA ILE A 316 -0.90 -4.68 -9.19
C ILE A 316 -1.15 -5.95 -8.39
N ASP A 317 -0.73 -5.93 -7.14
CA ASP A 317 -0.90 -7.04 -6.21
C ASP A 317 -2.20 -6.85 -5.44
N ASN A 318 -2.91 -7.95 -5.19
CA ASN A 318 -4.13 -8.00 -4.38
C ASN A 318 -5.24 -7.04 -4.83
N LEU A 319 -5.39 -6.83 -6.14
CA LEU A 319 -6.48 -6.04 -6.71
C LEU A 319 -7.78 -6.86 -6.73
N GLN A 320 -8.81 -6.37 -6.03
CA GLN A 320 -10.13 -7.00 -6.03
C GLN A 320 -10.88 -6.73 -7.34
N GLU A 321 -11.75 -7.66 -7.74
CA GLU A 321 -12.53 -7.52 -8.98
C GLU A 321 -13.43 -6.27 -8.97
N SER A 322 -14.03 -5.95 -7.82
CA SER A 322 -14.84 -4.75 -7.61
C SER A 322 -14.06 -3.45 -7.83
N GLN A 323 -12.77 -3.44 -7.50
CA GLN A 323 -11.90 -2.25 -7.56
C GLN A 323 -11.41 -1.93 -8.97
N LYS A 324 -11.51 -2.85 -9.93
CA LYS A 324 -11.01 -2.62 -11.31
C LYS A 324 -11.67 -1.42 -11.97
N ASN A 325 -12.97 -1.23 -11.72
CA ASN A 325 -13.73 -0.09 -12.24
C ASN A 325 -13.32 1.25 -11.61
N ASP A 326 -12.74 1.21 -10.42
CA ASP A 326 -12.31 2.37 -9.66
C ASP A 326 -10.86 2.75 -9.94
N MET A 327 -10.12 1.93 -10.69
CA MET A 327 -8.74 2.20 -11.06
C MET A 327 -8.63 3.46 -11.93
N ARG A 328 -7.68 4.33 -11.61
CA ARG A 328 -7.38 5.58 -12.32
C ARG A 328 -5.89 5.71 -12.56
N ILE A 329 -5.52 6.18 -13.74
CA ILE A 329 -4.19 6.67 -14.04
C ILE A 329 -4.23 8.20 -14.01
N LYS A 330 -3.49 8.81 -13.11
CA LYS A 330 -3.38 10.27 -13.01
C LYS A 330 -2.08 10.74 -13.65
N ILE A 331 -2.19 11.76 -14.47
CA ILE A 331 -1.08 12.40 -15.18
C ILE A 331 -1.03 13.84 -14.70
N LYS A 332 0.05 14.20 -14.02
CA LYS A 332 0.26 15.55 -13.49
C LYS A 332 1.34 16.24 -14.32
N TYR A 333 0.94 17.31 -14.98
CA TYR A 333 1.81 18.16 -15.79
C TYR A 333 2.54 19.20 -14.91
N PRO A 334 3.64 19.80 -15.41
CA PRO A 334 4.43 20.80 -14.67
C PRO A 334 3.64 22.04 -14.23
N ASP A 335 2.63 22.40 -15.01
CA ASP A 335 1.71 23.51 -14.77
C ASP A 335 0.60 23.18 -13.76
N GLN A 336 0.72 22.03 -13.07
CA GLN A 336 -0.24 21.48 -12.11
C GLN A 336 -1.56 21.01 -12.71
N HIS A 337 -1.74 21.03 -14.04
CA HIS A 337 -2.91 20.39 -14.64
C HIS A 337 -2.84 18.88 -14.42
N LEU A 338 -3.95 18.32 -13.95
CA LEU A 338 -4.08 16.90 -13.67
C LEU A 338 -5.11 16.30 -14.62
N HIS A 339 -4.68 15.31 -15.39
CA HIS A 339 -5.52 14.54 -16.29
C HIS A 339 -5.69 13.13 -15.72
N THR A 340 -6.95 12.69 -15.62
CA THR A 340 -7.28 11.35 -15.12
C THR A 340 -7.79 10.48 -16.26
N VAL A 341 -7.18 9.31 -16.42
CA VAL A 341 -7.54 8.32 -17.43
C VAL A 341 -8.12 7.09 -16.73
N VAL A 342 -9.21 6.54 -17.27
CA VAL A 342 -9.79 5.27 -16.83
C VAL A 342 -9.23 4.16 -17.71
N PRO A 343 -8.48 3.19 -17.17
CA PRO A 343 -7.99 2.05 -17.94
C PRO A 343 -9.14 1.19 -18.45
N LYS A 344 -8.98 0.57 -19.63
CA LYS A 344 -9.99 -0.36 -20.12
C LYS A 344 -9.94 -1.66 -19.32
N LEU A 345 -11.09 -2.25 -19.04
CA LEU A 345 -11.15 -3.55 -18.35
C LEU A 345 -10.42 -4.67 -19.11
N SER A 346 -10.36 -4.57 -20.45
CA SER A 346 -9.62 -5.51 -21.31
C SER A 346 -8.11 -5.51 -21.08
N ASP A 347 -7.57 -4.41 -20.53
CA ASP A 347 -6.14 -4.15 -20.38
C ASP A 347 -5.56 -4.82 -19.12
N PHE A 348 -6.44 -5.26 -18.22
CA PHE A 348 -6.08 -6.04 -17.04
C PHE A 348 -5.93 -7.52 -17.42
N LYS A 349 -4.74 -8.06 -17.23
CA LYS A 349 -4.41 -9.47 -17.49
C LYS A 349 -3.92 -10.13 -16.21
N LYS A 350 -4.39 -11.34 -15.92
CA LYS A 350 -3.84 -12.13 -14.80
C LYS A 350 -2.38 -12.48 -15.09
N ILE A 351 -1.54 -12.41 -14.06
CA ILE A 351 -0.14 -12.84 -14.16
C ILE A 351 -0.10 -14.37 -14.09
N MET A 352 0.55 -15.01 -15.06
CA MET A 352 0.73 -16.46 -15.10
C MET A 352 2.13 -16.78 -14.57
N THR A 353 2.22 -17.66 -13.57
CA THR A 353 3.47 -18.25 -13.08
C THR A 353 3.55 -19.71 -13.52
N GLU A 354 4.70 -20.34 -13.30
CA GLU A 354 4.93 -21.78 -13.61
C GLU A 354 3.97 -22.71 -12.84
N GLN A 355 3.37 -22.22 -11.74
CA GLN A 355 2.40 -22.94 -10.91
C GLN A 355 0.94 -22.60 -11.26
N GLY A 356 0.69 -21.75 -12.25
CA GLY A 356 -0.65 -21.32 -12.67
C GLY A 356 -0.86 -19.79 -12.61
N ALA A 357 -2.09 -19.33 -12.78
CA ALA A 357 -2.39 -17.90 -12.62
C ALA A 357 -2.21 -17.47 -11.16
N HIS A 358 -1.44 -16.43 -10.88
CA HIS A 358 -1.45 -15.80 -9.56
C HIS A 358 -2.86 -15.26 -9.31
N GLU A 359 -3.55 -15.76 -8.28
CA GLU A 359 -4.98 -15.49 -8.10
C GLU A 359 -5.26 -14.00 -7.89
N THR A 360 -4.34 -13.29 -7.25
CA THR A 360 -4.51 -11.91 -6.79
C THR A 360 -3.69 -10.87 -7.57
N ASN A 361 -2.76 -11.28 -8.43
CA ASN A 361 -1.84 -10.34 -9.09
C ASN A 361 -2.26 -10.12 -10.55
N VAL A 362 -2.34 -8.84 -10.92
CA VAL A 362 -2.85 -8.40 -12.21
C VAL A 362 -1.84 -7.48 -12.86
N LYS A 363 -1.58 -7.71 -14.14
CA LYS A 363 -0.79 -6.83 -14.99
C LYS A 363 -1.72 -5.93 -15.78
N LEU A 364 -1.60 -4.63 -15.59
CA LEU A 364 -2.26 -3.62 -16.40
C LEU A 364 -1.32 -3.24 -17.56
N ARG A 365 -1.76 -3.49 -18.80
CA ARG A 365 -1.05 -3.07 -20.02
C ARG A 365 -1.93 -2.17 -20.85
N THR A 366 -1.64 -0.88 -20.84
CA THR A 366 -2.42 0.12 -21.57
C THR A 366 -1.53 1.16 -22.23
N THR A 367 -2.13 2.12 -22.92
CA THR A 367 -1.43 3.22 -23.57
C THR A 367 -1.98 4.54 -23.05
N ILE A 368 -1.10 5.33 -22.43
CA ILE A 368 -1.40 6.67 -21.97
C ILE A 368 -1.21 7.64 -23.14
N LEU A 369 -2.14 8.59 -23.27
CA LEU A 369 -2.07 9.62 -24.30
C LEU A 369 -1.65 10.95 -23.65
N LEU A 370 -0.50 11.46 -24.07
CA LEU A 370 0.03 12.75 -23.62
C LEU A 370 -0.16 13.78 -24.72
N SER A 371 -0.68 14.94 -24.38
CA SER A 371 -0.79 16.07 -25.30
C SER A 371 -0.78 17.37 -24.53
N HIS A 372 -0.06 18.35 -25.05
CA HIS A 372 0.04 19.66 -24.43
C HIS A 372 0.40 20.74 -25.47
N SER A 373 0.17 22.00 -25.10
CA SER A 373 0.68 23.18 -25.81
C SER A 373 2.22 23.23 -25.81
N VAL A 374 2.79 24.07 -26.67
CA VAL A 374 4.25 24.19 -26.86
C VAL A 374 4.95 24.52 -25.55
N TRP A 375 6.04 23.81 -25.26
CA TRP A 375 6.96 24.12 -24.17
C TRP A 375 8.32 24.56 -24.70
N THR A 376 8.96 25.45 -23.95
CA THR A 376 10.34 25.90 -24.21
C THR A 376 11.32 24.75 -23.97
N GLU A 377 11.20 24.06 -22.85
CA GLU A 377 12.07 22.96 -22.42
C GLU A 377 11.32 21.63 -22.22
N ALA A 378 12.09 20.55 -22.08
CA ALA A 378 11.53 19.27 -21.66
C ALA A 378 11.28 19.33 -20.15
N SER A 379 10.13 18.85 -19.70
CA SER A 379 9.77 18.92 -18.28
C SER A 379 9.22 17.59 -17.78
N SER A 380 9.33 17.40 -16.47
CA SER A 380 8.90 16.17 -15.80
C SER A 380 7.37 16.11 -15.74
N VAL A 381 6.79 15.04 -16.27
CA VAL A 381 5.39 14.67 -16.08
C VAL A 381 5.33 13.50 -15.10
N GLU A 382 4.46 13.59 -14.09
CA GLU A 382 4.27 12.55 -13.07
C GLU A 382 3.05 11.69 -13.42
N ILE A 383 3.24 10.37 -13.48
CA ILE A 383 2.20 9.38 -13.76
C ILE A 383 1.99 8.55 -12.49
N MET A 384 0.75 8.47 -12.02
CA MET A 384 0.38 7.78 -10.78
C MET A 384 -0.75 6.79 -11.05
N LEU A 385 -0.74 5.68 -10.33
CA LEU A 385 -1.86 4.74 -10.28
C LEU A 385 -2.62 4.90 -8.96
N CYS A 386 -3.94 5.02 -9.04
CA CYS A 386 -4.79 5.28 -7.89
C CYS A 386 -6.11 4.52 -7.95
N LEU A 387 -6.74 4.30 -6.78
CA LEU A 387 -8.14 3.89 -6.67
C LEU A 387 -9.03 5.10 -6.38
N SER A 388 -10.08 5.27 -7.17
CA SER A 388 -11.10 6.31 -6.99
C SER A 388 -12.18 5.81 -6.04
N VAL A 389 -12.07 6.17 -4.77
CA VAL A 389 -12.95 5.66 -3.71
C VAL A 389 -14.17 6.56 -3.48
N ARG A 390 -14.04 7.87 -3.75
CA ARG A 390 -15.11 8.86 -3.70
C ARG A 390 -14.89 9.91 -4.77
N PRO A 391 -15.94 10.65 -5.22
CA PRO A 391 -15.76 11.76 -6.13
C PRO A 391 -14.69 12.75 -5.63
N GLY A 392 -13.63 12.93 -6.41
CA GLY A 392 -12.52 13.82 -6.08
C GLY A 392 -11.56 13.31 -4.99
N THR A 393 -11.70 12.07 -4.52
CA THR A 393 -10.79 11.46 -3.55
C THR A 393 -10.23 10.16 -4.10
N ASP A 394 -8.92 10.14 -4.35
CA ASP A 394 -8.24 8.99 -4.90
C ASP A 394 -7.11 8.53 -3.96
N LEU A 395 -6.95 7.23 -3.83
CA LEU A 395 -5.91 6.59 -3.03
C LEU A 395 -4.78 6.13 -3.95
N GLU A 396 -3.61 6.73 -3.79
CA GLU A 396 -2.39 6.33 -4.49
C GLU A 396 -1.96 4.92 -4.08
N LEU A 397 -1.69 4.07 -5.08
CA LEU A 397 -1.24 2.68 -4.89
C LEU A 397 0.27 2.51 -4.97
N CYS A 398 0.99 3.51 -5.49
CA CYS A 398 2.41 3.42 -5.76
C CYS A 398 3.07 4.80 -5.79
N LYS A 399 4.41 4.83 -5.83
CA LYS A 399 5.16 6.05 -6.10
C LYS A 399 4.92 6.50 -7.57
N PRO A 400 4.89 7.81 -7.84
CA PRO A 400 4.74 8.32 -9.20
C PRO A 400 5.93 7.92 -10.09
N ALA A 401 5.64 7.45 -11.30
CA ALA A 401 6.63 7.37 -12.37
C ALA A 401 6.83 8.75 -12.99
N LYS A 402 8.08 9.13 -13.23
CA LYS A 402 8.44 10.42 -13.85
C LYS A 402 8.91 10.18 -15.27
N ILE A 403 8.57 11.08 -16.18
CA ILE A 403 9.06 11.07 -17.57
C ILE A 403 9.39 12.49 -18.02
N LEU A 404 10.33 12.63 -18.95
CA LEU A 404 10.60 13.90 -19.62
C LEU A 404 9.75 14.02 -20.89
N PHE A 405 8.88 15.03 -20.93
CA PHE A 405 8.00 15.31 -22.06
C PHE A 405 8.31 16.69 -22.67
N ALA A 406 8.31 16.78 -24.00
CA ALA A 406 8.67 17.99 -24.73
C ALA A 406 7.78 18.22 -25.97
N PRO A 407 6.63 18.91 -25.81
CA PRO A 407 5.80 19.37 -26.91
C PRO A 407 6.49 20.54 -27.65
N LYS A 408 6.98 20.29 -28.87
CA LYS A 408 7.74 21.26 -29.68
C LYS A 408 6.88 21.93 -30.74
N PRO A 409 7.20 23.19 -31.14
CA PRO A 409 6.44 23.87 -32.18
C PRO A 409 6.58 23.15 -33.52
N VAL A 410 5.54 23.28 -34.37
CA VAL A 410 5.59 22.82 -35.76
C VAL A 410 6.73 23.56 -36.46
N ARG A 411 7.76 22.85 -36.92
CA ARG A 411 8.76 23.43 -37.81
C ARG A 411 8.10 23.68 -39.16
N ARG A 412 7.64 24.91 -39.41
CA ARG A 412 7.35 25.35 -40.79
C ARG A 412 8.70 25.40 -41.51
N GLY A 413 8.89 24.52 -42.49
CA GLY A 413 10.06 24.56 -43.37
C GLY A 413 10.16 25.93 -44.02
N ILE A 414 11.37 26.49 -44.03
CA ILE A 414 11.72 27.64 -44.86
C ILE A 414 12.00 27.11 -46.26
#